data_AF-A0A8J5HDB1-F1
#
_entry.id   AF-A0A8J5HDB1-F1
#
_cell.length_a   1.000
_cell.length_b   1.000
_cell.length_c   1.000
_cell.angle_alpha   90.00
_cell.angle_beta   90.00
_cell.angle_gamma   90.00
#
_symmetry.space_group_name_H-M   'P 1'
#
loop_
_entity.id
_entity.type
_entity.pdbx_description
1 polymer ?
#
loop_
_entity_poly.entity_id
_entity_poly.type
_entity_poly.pdbx_seq_one_letter_code
_entity_poly.pdbx_strand_id
1 'polypeptide(L)'
;MMVQFAHPDAVIGTMAITADDLRKLKAMISSKAKNASFHCSEIVATYAYAWVSYIKARAPSAESIVHLVFAGNCRGRLQPTLPAEYFDNCIITIFYEAKAGDLAGEDGVVVAIRIASEGIE
;
A
#
# COMPACT_ATOMS: atom_id res chain seq x y z
N MET A 1 18.75 -1.25 6.15
CA MET A 1 17.42 -1.14 6.78
C MET A 1 17.62 -1.16 8.28
N MET A 2 17.47 -0.02 8.96
CA MET A 2 17.47 0.00 10.43
C MET A 2 16.10 -0.50 10.90
N VAL A 3 16.09 -1.53 11.74
CA VAL A 3 14.86 -1.97 12.41
C VAL A 3 14.62 -0.98 13.56
N GLN A 4 13.69 -0.06 13.36
CA GLN A 4 13.28 0.85 14.42
C GLN A 4 12.21 0.15 15.26
N PHE A 5 12.51 -0.10 16.53
CA PHE A 5 11.53 -0.64 17.46
C PHE A 5 10.46 0.40 17.76
N ALA A 6 9.24 -0.06 18.01
CA ALA A 6 8.15 0.82 18.44
C ALA A 6 8.55 1.56 19.72
N HIS A 7 8.16 2.84 19.82
CA HIS A 7 8.38 3.63 21.04
C HIS A 7 7.68 2.95 22.23
N PRO A 8 8.22 3.03 23.47
CA PRO A 8 7.59 2.44 24.64
C PRO A 8 6.12 2.85 24.85
N ASP A 9 5.76 4.06 24.40
CA ASP A 9 4.40 4.60 24.48
C ASP A 9 3.53 4.31 23.24
N ALA A 10 3.99 3.44 22.35
CA ALA A 10 3.22 3.06 21.17
C ALA A 10 1.94 2.31 21.58
N VAL A 11 0.80 2.77 21.06
CA VAL A 11 -0.49 2.11 21.22
C VAL A 11 -0.83 1.34 19.95
N ILE A 12 -1.31 0.11 20.10
CA ILE A 12 -1.80 -0.72 19.00
C ILE A 12 -3.32 -0.60 18.94
N GLY A 13 -3.84 -0.28 17.75
CA GLY A 13 -5.27 -0.25 17.46
C GLY A 13 -5.60 -1.08 16.23
N THR A 14 -6.83 -1.59 16.17
CA THR A 14 -7.36 -2.29 14.99
C THR A 14 -8.41 -1.42 14.32
N MET A 15 -8.30 -1.26 13.00
CA MET A 15 -9.28 -0.57 12.19
C MET A 15 -9.88 -1.56 11.19
N ALA A 16 -11.20 -1.60 11.10
CA ALA A 16 -11.91 -2.40 10.11
C ALA A 16 -12.18 -1.56 8.86
N ILE A 17 -11.80 -2.09 7.70
CA ILE A 17 -12.21 -1.57 6.39
C ILE A 17 -13.27 -2.53 5.86
N THR A 18 -14.49 -2.03 5.68
CA THR A 18 -15.62 -2.86 5.22
C THR A 18 -15.63 -3.00 3.70
N ALA A 19 -16.42 -3.95 3.21
CA ALA A 19 -16.68 -4.07 1.77
C ALA A 19 -17.26 -2.78 1.18
N ASP A 20 -18.08 -2.06 1.94
CA ASP A 20 -18.68 -0.79 1.51
C ASP A 20 -17.64 0.32 1.39
N ASP A 21 -16.68 0.36 2.30
CA ASP A 21 -15.56 1.30 2.25
C ASP A 21 -14.69 1.02 1.01
N LEU A 22 -14.38 -0.25 0.75
CA LEU A 22 -13.64 -0.65 -0.46
C LEU A 22 -14.40 -0.30 -1.74
N ARG A 23 -15.72 -0.50 -1.77
CA ARG A 23 -16.55 -0.11 -2.92
C ARG A 23 -16.51 1.40 -3.17
N LYS A 24 -16.65 2.21 -2.12
CA LYS A 24 -16.55 3.68 -2.21
C LYS A 24 -15.16 4.12 -2.67
N LEU A 25 -14.13 3.49 -2.13
CA LEU A 25 -12.74 3.75 -2.50
C LEU A 25 -12.50 3.47 -3.98
N LYS A 26 -12.86 2.28 -4.46
CA LYS A 26 -12.79 1.89 -5.88
C LYS A 26 -13.57 2.86 -6.77
N ALA A 27 -14.78 3.26 -6.39
CA ALA A 27 -15.59 4.20 -7.16
C ALA A 27 -14.95 5.60 -7.26
N MET A 28 -14.44 6.14 -6.15
CA MET A 28 -13.73 7.42 -6.12
C MET A 28 -12.53 7.41 -7.07
N ILE A 29 -11.76 6.32 -7.04
CA ILE A 29 -10.60 6.12 -7.90
C ILE A 29 -11.01 6.08 -9.37
N SER A 30 -12.02 5.27 -9.74
CA SER A 30 -12.52 5.18 -11.11
C SER A 30 -12.99 6.53 -11.65
N SER A 31 -13.59 7.38 -10.80
CA SER A 31 -14.03 8.72 -11.21
C SER A 31 -12.88 9.68 -11.52
N LYS A 32 -11.75 9.54 -10.82
CA LYS A 32 -10.57 10.41 -10.96
C LYS A 32 -9.59 9.92 -12.04
N ALA A 33 -9.62 8.63 -12.37
CA ALA A 33 -8.68 7.95 -13.25
C ALA A 33 -8.89 8.17 -14.77
N LYS A 34 -9.54 9.26 -15.22
CA LYS A 34 -9.92 9.56 -16.63
C LYS A 34 -9.00 8.92 -17.70
N ASN A 35 -9.31 7.69 -18.12
CA ASN A 35 -8.65 6.87 -19.16
C ASN A 35 -7.38 6.06 -18.81
N ALA A 36 -6.93 5.99 -17.55
CA ALA A 36 -5.83 5.10 -17.15
C ALA A 36 -6.39 3.79 -16.56
N SER A 37 -6.18 2.66 -17.24
CA SER A 37 -6.51 1.35 -16.70
C SER A 37 -5.41 0.89 -15.75
N PHE A 38 -5.51 1.19 -14.46
CA PHE A 38 -4.65 0.59 -13.46
C PHE A 38 -5.40 -0.47 -12.66
N HIS A 39 -4.73 -1.59 -12.39
CA HIS A 39 -5.28 -2.71 -11.65
C HIS A 39 -5.34 -2.41 -10.16
N CYS A 40 -6.50 -1.94 -9.68
CA CYS A 40 -6.74 -1.66 -8.26
C CYS A 40 -7.37 -2.87 -7.56
N SER A 41 -6.53 -3.77 -7.04
CA SER A 41 -6.98 -4.85 -6.16
C SER A 41 -7.41 -4.31 -4.78
N GLU A 42 -8.18 -5.08 -4.02
CA GLU A 42 -8.64 -4.69 -2.68
C GLU A 42 -7.48 -4.47 -1.72
N ILE A 43 -6.43 -5.28 -1.84
CA ILE A 43 -5.22 -5.16 -1.04
C ILE A 43 -4.46 -3.87 -1.37
N VAL A 44 -4.35 -3.51 -2.65
CA VAL A 44 -3.73 -2.24 -3.08
C VAL A 44 -4.52 -1.05 -2.54
N ALA A 45 -5.85 -1.07 -2.70
CA ALA A 45 -6.72 0.00 -2.22
C ALA A 45 -6.58 0.18 -0.70
N THR A 46 -6.58 -0.92 0.05
CA THR A 46 -6.42 -0.93 1.51
C THR A 46 -5.08 -0.34 1.94
N TYR A 47 -3.97 -0.81 1.37
CA TYR A 47 -2.65 -0.33 1.76
C TYR A 47 -2.42 1.13 1.38
N ALA A 48 -2.89 1.56 0.21
CA ALA A 48 -2.80 2.95 -0.20
C ALA A 48 -3.58 3.87 0.75
N TYR A 49 -4.80 3.46 1.13
CA TYR A 49 -5.59 4.22 2.10
C TYR A 49 -4.91 4.29 3.48
N ALA A 50 -4.36 3.17 3.97
CA ALA A 50 -3.65 3.13 5.23
C ALA A 50 -2.37 3.99 5.20
N TRP A 51 -1.61 3.94 4.11
CA TRP A 51 -0.38 4.72 3.95
C TRP A 51 -0.68 6.22 3.95
N VAL A 52 -1.65 6.67 3.15
CA VAL A 52 -2.05 8.08 3.12
C VAL A 52 -2.59 8.54 4.47
N SER A 53 -3.42 7.72 5.12
CA SER A 53 -3.92 8.01 6.48
C SER A 53 -2.77 8.18 7.48
N TYR A 54 -1.76 7.31 7.40
CA TYR A 54 -0.56 7.39 8.24
C TYR A 54 0.25 8.66 7.98
N ILE A 55 0.49 9.01 6.71
CA ILE A 55 1.20 10.24 6.34
C ILE A 55 0.45 11.48 6.81
N LYS A 56 -0.87 11.52 6.65
CA LYS A 56 -1.71 12.63 7.13
C LYS A 56 -1.67 12.75 8.66
N ALA A 57 -1.66 11.64 9.38
CA ALA A 57 -1.59 11.64 10.85
C ALA A 57 -0.21 12.04 11.39
N ARG A 58 0.88 11.60 10.74
CA ARG A 58 2.25 11.91 11.14
C ARG A 58 2.72 13.29 10.68
N ALA A 59 2.10 13.84 9.63
CA ALA A 59 2.40 15.13 9.03
C ALA A 59 3.91 15.42 8.89
N PRO A 60 4.69 14.53 8.23
CA PRO A 60 6.09 14.81 7.95
C PRO A 60 6.22 16.01 6.98
N SER A 61 7.45 16.52 6.81
CA SER A 61 7.72 17.57 5.82
C SER A 61 7.25 17.13 4.43
N ALA A 62 6.68 18.04 3.65
CA ALA A 62 6.20 17.75 2.31
C ALA A 62 7.31 17.20 1.39
N GLU A 63 8.56 17.63 1.60
CA GLU A 63 9.73 17.16 0.84
C GLU A 63 10.31 15.84 1.36
N SER A 64 9.81 15.30 2.48
CA SER A 64 10.25 14.00 2.98
C SER A 64 9.87 12.90 2.00
N ILE A 65 10.85 12.08 1.67
CA ILE A 65 10.62 10.81 0.99
C ILE A 65 10.08 9.81 2.00
N VAL A 66 8.95 9.21 1.68
CA VAL A 66 8.26 8.23 2.51
C VAL A 66 8.08 6.93 1.77
N HIS A 67 8.05 5.84 2.53
CA HIS A 67 8.03 4.49 1.99
C HIS A 67 6.83 3.70 2.48
N LEU A 68 6.36 2.80 1.63
CA LEU A 68 5.45 1.73 1.98
C LEU A 68 6.09 0.40 1.59
N VAL A 69 6.19 -0.51 2.55
CA VAL A 69 6.87 -1.80 2.38
C VAL A 69 5.97 -2.92 2.88
N PHE A 70 5.82 -3.98 2.09
CA PHE A 70 5.16 -5.21 2.51
C PHE A 70 5.75 -6.43 1.82
N ALA A 71 5.48 -7.61 2.39
CA ALA A 71 5.90 -8.89 1.84
C ALA A 71 4.85 -9.41 0.85
N GLY A 72 5.28 -9.80 -0.35
CA GLY A 72 4.46 -10.47 -1.36
C GLY A 72 4.78 -11.97 -1.41
N ASN A 73 3.77 -12.83 -1.57
CA ASN A 73 3.95 -14.27 -1.75
C ASN A 73 4.46 -14.58 -3.16
N CYS A 74 5.64 -15.19 -3.29
CA CYS A 74 6.24 -15.52 -4.59
C CYS A 74 6.07 -16.97 -5.04
N ARG A 75 5.40 -17.84 -4.27
CA ARG A 75 5.31 -19.29 -4.58
C ARG A 75 4.80 -19.57 -6.00
N GLY A 76 3.73 -18.88 -6.39
CA GLY A 76 3.12 -19.00 -7.72
C GLY A 76 3.85 -18.25 -8.85
N ARG A 77 4.95 -17.54 -8.54
CA ARG A 77 5.72 -16.74 -9.50
C ARG A 77 7.02 -17.42 -9.95
N LEU A 78 7.43 -18.50 -9.28
CA LEU A 78 8.61 -19.28 -9.65
C LEU A 78 8.30 -20.26 -10.79
N GLN A 79 9.33 -20.68 -11.52
CA GLN A 79 9.24 -21.73 -12.53
C GLN A 79 10.26 -22.85 -12.19
N PRO A 80 9.81 -24.05 -11.76
CA PRO A 80 8.41 -24.44 -11.53
C PRO A 80 7.77 -23.72 -10.34
N THR A 81 6.45 -23.60 -10.33
CA THR A 81 5.71 -23.00 -9.21
C THR A 81 5.89 -23.85 -7.96
N LEU A 82 6.07 -23.21 -6.80
CA LEU A 82 6.16 -23.95 -5.54
C LEU A 82 4.78 -24.47 -5.10
N PRO A 83 4.73 -25.66 -4.49
CA PRO A 83 3.49 -26.21 -3.93
C PRO A 83 2.96 -25.34 -2.78
N ALA A 84 1.66 -25.44 -2.51
CA ALA A 84 1.03 -24.73 -1.39
C ALA A 84 1.60 -25.18 -0.03
N GLU A 85 2.05 -26.43 0.04
CA GLU A 85 2.63 -27.09 1.21
C GLU A 85 4.11 -26.74 1.43
N TYR A 86 4.71 -25.88 0.60
CA TYR A 86 6.09 -25.45 0.76
C TYR A 86 6.29 -24.76 2.12
N PHE A 87 7.07 -25.41 2.98
CA PHE A 87 7.23 -25.07 4.40
C PHE A 87 8.03 -23.79 4.64
N ASP A 88 8.98 -23.45 3.76
CA ASP A 88 9.86 -22.31 3.96
C ASP A 88 9.27 -21.00 3.40
N ASN A 89 10.01 -19.91 3.55
CA ASN A 89 9.65 -18.60 3.05
C ASN A 89 9.88 -18.50 1.55
N CYS A 90 8.82 -18.16 0.81
CA CYS A 90 8.94 -17.54 -0.51
C CYS A 90 8.22 -16.20 -0.44
N ILE A 91 8.97 -15.17 -0.04
CA ILE A 91 8.49 -13.80 -0.02
C ILE A 91 9.41 -12.90 -0.84
N ILE A 92 8.81 -11.94 -1.53
CA ILE A 92 9.51 -10.81 -2.15
C ILE A 92 9.18 -9.54 -1.35
N THR A 93 10.15 -8.64 -1.21
CA THR A 93 9.89 -7.32 -0.65
C THR A 93 9.28 -6.44 -1.73
N ILE A 94 8.06 -5.96 -1.51
CA ILE A 94 7.42 -4.96 -2.35
C ILE A 94 7.65 -3.60 -1.67
N PHE A 95 8.19 -2.66 -2.43
CA PHE A 95 8.67 -1.38 -1.93
C PHE A 95 8.16 -0.26 -2.82
N TYR A 96 7.50 0.73 -2.21
CA TYR A 96 7.03 1.93 -2.87
C TYR A 96 7.59 3.17 -2.19
N GLU A 97 7.80 4.21 -2.99
CA GLU A 97 8.36 5.49 -2.56
C GLU A 97 7.49 6.64 -3.10
N ALA A 98 7.32 7.70 -2.29
CA ALA A 98 6.65 8.93 -2.70
C ALA A 98 7.18 10.13 -1.90
N LYS A 99 6.95 11.35 -2.39
CA LYS A 99 7.03 12.54 -1.52
C LYS A 99 5.81 12.60 -0.61
N ALA A 100 6.01 12.94 0.64
CA ALA A 100 4.90 13.06 1.60
C ALA A 100 3.87 14.11 1.17
N GLY A 101 4.31 15.21 0.54
CA GLY A 101 3.41 16.26 0.04
C GLY A 101 2.41 15.75 -1.00
N ASP A 102 2.85 14.85 -1.89
CA ASP A 102 1.99 14.27 -2.93
C ASP A 102 0.89 13.38 -2.31
N LEU A 103 1.22 12.68 -1.23
CA LEU A 103 0.29 11.82 -0.50
C LEU A 103 -0.63 12.61 0.46
N ALA A 104 -0.18 13.74 0.99
CA ALA A 104 -0.96 14.57 1.90
C ALA A 104 -2.09 15.34 1.18
N GLY A 105 -2.01 15.51 -0.15
CA GLY A 105 -2.99 16.21 -0.96
C GLY A 105 -4.39 15.57 -1.02
N GLU A 106 -5.32 16.26 -1.69
CA GLU A 106 -6.70 15.81 -1.90
C GLU A 106 -6.76 14.48 -2.67
N ASP A 107 -5.87 14.33 -3.64
CA ASP A 107 -5.77 13.14 -4.50
C ASP A 107 -4.75 12.10 -4.00
N GLY A 108 -4.22 12.25 -2.78
CA GLY A 108 -3.12 11.43 -2.28
C GLY A 108 -3.36 9.91 -2.33
N VAL A 109 -4.60 9.47 -2.13
CA VAL A 109 -4.98 8.05 -2.26
C VAL A 109 -4.90 7.57 -3.70
N VAL A 110 -5.33 8.38 -4.67
CA VAL A 110 -5.22 8.04 -6.10
C VAL A 110 -3.75 7.97 -6.50
N VAL A 111 -2.92 8.91 -6.02
CA VAL A 111 -1.46 8.90 -6.22
C VAL A 111 -0.85 7.61 -5.66
N ALA A 112 -1.14 7.26 -4.40
CA ALA A 112 -0.64 6.05 -3.77
C ALA A 112 -1.02 4.77 -4.53
N ILE A 113 -2.24 4.69 -5.05
CA ILE A 113 -2.71 3.53 -5.81
C ILE A 113 -2.03 3.44 -7.17
N ARG A 114 -1.81 4.56 -7.84
CA ARG A 114 -1.05 4.56 -9.09
C ARG A 114 0.37 4.04 -8.88
N ILE A 115 1.06 4.54 -7.86
CA ILE A 115 2.40 4.06 -7.47
C ILE A 115 2.35 2.55 -7.18
N ALA A 116 1.36 2.09 -6.41
CA ALA A 116 1.24 0.69 -6.05
C ALA A 116 0.88 -0.22 -7.25
N SER A 117 0.12 0.29 -8.22
CA SER A 117 -0.32 -0.48 -9.39
C SER A 117 0.80 -0.68 -10.41
N GLU A 118 1.83 0.18 -10.43
CA GLU A 118 2.99 0.07 -11.32
C GLU A 118 3.98 -1.03 -10.86
N GLY A 119 3.90 -1.51 -9.61
CA GLY A 119 4.84 -2.49 -9.04
C GLY A 119 4.29 -3.89 -8.79
N ILE A 120 3.03 -4.17 -9.15
CA ILE A 120 2.43 -5.51 -9.04
C ILE A 120 2.16 -6.05 -10.45
N GLU A 121 3.22 -6.56 -11.06
CA GLU A 121 3.17 -7.66 -12.03
C GLU A 121 3.80 -8.88 -11.37
#